data_AF-A0A1J5WIE7-F1
#
_entry.id   AF-A0A1J5WIE7-F1
#
_cell.length_a   1.000
_cell.length_b   1.000
_cell.length_c   1.000
_cell.angle_alpha   90.00
_cell.angle_beta   90.00
_cell.angle_gamma   90.00
#
_symmetry.space_group_name_H-M   'P 1'
#
loop_
_entity.id
_entity.type
_entity.pdbx_description
1 polymer ?
#
loop_
_entity_poly.entity_id
_entity_poly.type
_entity_poly.pdbx_seq_one_letter_code
_entity_poly.pdbx_strand_id
1 'polypeptide(L)'
;MKRMTKGAPMGTPKELETLVWRQEEGRCRAISGKKYREHFLEISGATDMSARYPGLNTGWRQVLRIICGHYWTGKRLVDAKMAREELKRQCPCCTIDEPESVLHIVWECECPAWNEDRTKADTTTGVKRVERESWAVEGIHVMLNPNDAQKKETRLLWLAVFLQNIEARRKARLSLYMLQDSRRGRPVTDGVAI
;
A
#
# COMPACT_ATOMS: atom_id res chain seq x y z
N MET A 1 -0.76 15.90 -16.31
CA MET A 1 0.51 16.33 -16.97
C MET A 1 1.53 16.96 -16.01
N LYS A 2 1.19 17.93 -15.15
CA LYS A 2 2.14 18.58 -14.20
C LYS A 2 2.95 17.66 -13.25
N ARG A 3 2.55 16.40 -13.05
CA ARG A 3 3.27 15.43 -12.21
C ARG A 3 4.35 14.63 -12.96
N MET A 4 4.31 14.58 -14.30
CA MET A 4 5.19 13.73 -15.11
C MET A 4 6.46 14.46 -15.58
N THR A 5 6.53 15.79 -15.44
CA THR A 5 7.63 16.64 -15.92
C THR A 5 8.46 17.25 -14.80
N LYS A 6 8.29 16.82 -13.54
CA LYS A 6 9.00 17.42 -12.41
C LYS A 6 10.51 17.17 -12.54
N GLY A 7 11.25 18.17 -13.01
CA GLY A 7 12.71 18.17 -13.17
C GLY A 7 13.24 17.91 -14.58
N ALA A 8 12.38 17.70 -15.59
CA ALA A 8 12.81 17.62 -16.98
C ALA A 8 12.70 18.99 -17.65
N PRO A 9 13.68 19.41 -18.47
CA PRO A 9 13.51 20.61 -19.31
C PRO A 9 12.24 20.44 -20.16
N MET A 10 11.54 21.55 -20.41
CA MET A 10 10.35 21.56 -21.27
C MET A 10 10.78 21.28 -22.72
N GLY A 11 10.94 19.99 -23.05
CA GLY A 11 11.20 19.54 -24.41
C GLY A 11 9.98 19.71 -25.31
N THR A 12 10.19 19.57 -26.62
CA THR A 12 9.10 19.54 -27.60
C THR A 12 8.12 18.40 -27.28
N PRO A 13 6.84 18.47 -27.72
CA PRO A 13 5.84 17.43 -27.44
C PRO A 13 6.30 16.00 -27.78
N LYS A 14 7.07 15.84 -28.86
CA LYS A 14 7.62 14.55 -29.32
C LYS A 14 8.73 14.02 -28.40
N GLU A 15 9.54 14.89 -27.83
CA GLU A 15 10.56 14.54 -26.83
C GLU A 15 9.93 14.17 -25.50
N LEU A 16 8.87 14.88 -25.09
CA LEU A 16 8.07 14.55 -23.91
C LEU A 16 7.38 13.19 -24.06
N GLU A 17 6.79 12.92 -25.23
CA GLU A 17 6.18 11.63 -25.54
C GLU A 17 7.22 10.50 -25.46
N THR A 18 8.39 10.68 -26.09
CA THR A 18 9.48 9.70 -26.06
C THR A 18 10.02 9.48 -24.64
N LEU A 19 10.14 10.54 -23.84
CA LEU A 19 10.57 10.46 -22.43
C LEU A 19 9.55 9.69 -21.58
N VAL A 20 8.26 9.99 -21.77
CA VAL A 20 7.17 9.28 -21.08
C VAL A 20 7.18 7.80 -21.47
N TRP A 21 7.29 7.47 -22.76
CA TRP A 21 7.37 6.09 -23.20
C TRP A 21 8.60 5.36 -22.66
N ARG A 22 9.79 5.96 -22.68
CA ARG A 22 11.00 5.36 -22.07
C ARG A 22 10.84 5.16 -20.56
N GLN A 23 10.19 6.09 -19.86
CA GLN A 23 9.87 5.90 -18.44
C GLN A 23 8.88 4.77 -18.23
N GLU A 24 7.83 4.66 -19.05
CA GLU A 24 6.87 3.57 -18.96
C GLU A 24 7.52 2.23 -19.31
N GLU A 25 8.38 2.15 -20.33
CA GLU A 25 9.19 0.97 -20.65
C GLU A 25 10.11 0.56 -19.48
N GLY A 26 10.77 1.54 -18.86
CA GLY A 26 11.57 1.31 -17.65
C GLY A 26 10.73 0.80 -16.48
N ARG A 27 9.53 1.36 -16.28
CA ARG A 27 8.57 0.86 -15.27
C ARG A 27 8.11 -0.56 -15.60
N CYS A 28 7.83 -0.85 -16.86
CA CYS A 28 7.41 -2.15 -17.37
C CYS A 28 8.46 -3.24 -17.11
N ARG A 29 9.76 -2.90 -17.16
CA ARG A 29 10.86 -3.83 -16.84
C ARG A 29 11.00 -4.10 -15.34
N ALA A 30 10.65 -3.14 -14.48
CA ALA A 30 10.72 -3.33 -13.03
C ALA A 30 9.68 -4.34 -12.54
N ILE A 31 10.05 -5.17 -11.55
CA ILE A 31 9.15 -6.18 -10.93
C ILE A 31 7.83 -5.54 -10.48
N SER A 32 7.88 -4.36 -9.88
CA SER A 32 6.68 -3.62 -9.47
C SER A 32 5.78 -3.17 -10.64
N GLY A 33 6.33 -2.86 -11.81
CA GLY A 33 5.53 -2.53 -12.99
C GLY A 33 5.00 -3.75 -13.73
N LYS A 34 5.62 -4.93 -13.57
CA LYS A 34 5.00 -6.21 -13.96
C LYS A 34 3.77 -6.50 -13.08
N LYS A 35 3.94 -6.49 -11.75
CA LYS A 35 2.84 -6.68 -10.78
C LYS A 35 1.69 -5.70 -10.98
N TYR A 36 2.00 -4.42 -11.21
CA TYR A 36 0.97 -3.41 -11.50
C TYR A 36 0.18 -3.74 -12.77
N ARG A 37 0.86 -4.14 -13.86
CA ARG A 37 0.19 -4.48 -15.13
C ARG A 37 -0.65 -5.75 -15.01
N GLU A 38 -0.15 -6.77 -14.33
CA GLU A 38 -0.90 -7.99 -14.04
C GLU A 38 -2.22 -7.65 -13.34
N HIS A 39 -2.18 -6.86 -12.25
CA HIS A 39 -3.39 -6.42 -11.55
C HIS A 39 -4.25 -5.38 -12.28
N PHE A 40 -3.70 -4.69 -13.29
CA PHE A 40 -4.45 -3.76 -14.13
C PHE A 40 -5.28 -4.50 -15.18
N LEU A 41 -4.74 -5.59 -15.72
CA LEU A 41 -5.38 -6.42 -16.74
C LEU A 41 -6.30 -7.49 -16.15
N GLU A 42 -6.23 -7.71 -14.84
CA GLU A 42 -7.00 -8.72 -14.13
C GLU A 42 -8.42 -8.25 -13.83
N ILE A 43 -9.41 -9.02 -14.30
CA ILE A 43 -10.81 -8.91 -13.89
C ILE A 43 -10.87 -9.15 -12.38
N SER A 44 -11.58 -8.29 -11.65
CA SER A 44 -11.65 -8.34 -10.18
C SER A 44 -10.32 -8.05 -9.47
N GLY A 45 -9.32 -7.52 -10.20
CA GLY A 45 -8.11 -6.94 -9.63
C GLY A 45 -8.36 -5.61 -8.92
N ALA A 46 -7.38 -5.13 -8.15
CA ALA A 46 -7.52 -3.88 -7.38
C ALA A 46 -7.88 -2.65 -8.25
N THR A 47 -7.48 -2.64 -9.52
CA THR A 47 -7.84 -1.58 -10.46
C THR A 47 -9.31 -1.66 -10.86
N ASP A 48 -9.79 -2.82 -11.27
CA ASP A 48 -11.21 -3.07 -11.59
C ASP A 48 -12.12 -2.76 -10.39
N MET A 49 -11.75 -3.27 -9.21
CA MET A 49 -12.45 -3.02 -7.96
C MET A 49 -12.49 -1.51 -7.62
N SER A 50 -11.44 -0.75 -7.94
CA SER A 50 -11.44 0.69 -7.71
C SER A 50 -12.44 1.46 -8.57
N ALA A 51 -12.74 0.95 -9.77
CA ALA A 51 -13.79 1.52 -10.62
C ALA A 51 -15.19 1.20 -10.09
N ARG A 52 -15.39 0.01 -9.52
CA ARG A 52 -16.67 -0.41 -8.89
C ARG A 52 -16.94 0.28 -7.55
N TYR A 53 -15.90 0.62 -6.79
CA TYR A 53 -16.00 1.25 -5.48
C TYR A 53 -15.20 2.56 -5.39
N PRO A 54 -15.60 3.62 -6.14
CA PRO A 54 -14.83 4.86 -6.25
C PRO A 54 -14.77 5.66 -4.93
N GLY A 55 -15.66 5.40 -3.99
CA GLY A 55 -15.64 6.03 -2.65
C GLY A 55 -14.41 5.66 -1.82
N LEU A 56 -13.68 4.60 -2.18
CA LEU A 56 -12.54 4.06 -1.43
C LEU A 56 -11.18 4.43 -2.05
N ASN A 57 -11.11 5.54 -2.80
CA ASN A 57 -9.91 5.98 -3.53
C ASN A 57 -8.62 6.01 -2.68
N THR A 58 -8.70 6.37 -1.40
CA THR A 58 -7.52 6.37 -0.53
C THR A 58 -7.12 4.95 -0.16
N GLY A 59 -8.09 4.10 0.18
CA GLY A 59 -7.90 2.67 0.41
C GLY A 59 -7.26 1.96 -0.78
N TRP A 60 -7.85 2.07 -1.97
CA TRP A 60 -7.34 1.43 -3.20
C TRP A 60 -5.91 1.85 -3.54
N ARG A 61 -5.57 3.12 -3.33
CA ARG A 61 -4.20 3.59 -3.53
C ARG A 61 -3.21 2.88 -2.60
N GLN A 62 -3.59 2.59 -1.37
CA GLN A 62 -2.72 1.86 -0.44
C GLN A 62 -2.67 0.37 -0.77
N VAL A 63 -3.79 -0.24 -1.15
CA VAL A 63 -3.83 -1.64 -1.64
C VAL A 63 -2.83 -1.83 -2.79
N LEU A 64 -2.88 -0.96 -3.81
CA LEU A 64 -1.95 -1.02 -4.94
C LEU A 64 -0.49 -0.84 -4.51
N ARG A 65 -0.22 0.01 -3.51
CA ARG A 65 1.12 0.16 -2.95
C ARG A 65 1.59 -1.09 -2.23
N ILE A 66 0.72 -1.77 -1.48
CA ILE A 66 1.06 -3.04 -0.82
C ILE A 66 1.39 -4.09 -1.87
N ILE A 67 0.50 -4.28 -2.85
CA ILE A 67 0.68 -5.21 -3.98
C ILE A 67 2.03 -4.98 -4.69
N CYS A 68 2.35 -3.73 -4.98
CA CYS A 68 3.56 -3.38 -5.71
C CYS A 68 4.83 -3.32 -4.83
N GLY A 69 4.73 -3.59 -3.53
CA GLY A 69 5.85 -3.51 -2.59
C GLY A 69 6.29 -2.07 -2.23
N HIS A 70 5.45 -1.08 -2.52
CA HIS A 70 5.70 0.36 -2.35
C HIS A 70 4.96 0.99 -1.17
N TYR A 71 4.39 0.17 -0.27
CA TYR A 71 3.74 0.69 0.93
C TYR A 71 4.79 1.27 1.89
N TRP A 72 4.54 2.49 2.37
CA TRP A 72 5.45 3.21 3.25
C TRP A 72 5.18 2.84 4.70
N THR A 73 5.92 1.86 5.22
CA THR A 73 5.99 1.56 6.66
C THR A 73 6.97 2.48 7.37
N GLY A 74 6.86 2.58 8.70
CA GLY A 74 7.81 3.31 9.54
C GLY A 74 9.27 2.95 9.24
N LYS A 75 9.62 1.66 9.33
CA LYS A 75 10.96 1.15 8.98
C LYS A 75 11.43 1.61 7.60
N ARG A 76 10.60 1.50 6.55
CA ARG A 76 10.98 1.92 5.18
C ARG A 76 11.25 3.42 5.08
N LEU A 77 10.50 4.23 5.82
CA LEU A 77 10.75 5.67 5.88
C LEU A 77 12.10 5.96 6.55
N VAL A 78 12.48 5.21 7.58
CA VAL A 78 13.82 5.32 8.19
C VAL A 78 14.90 4.87 7.22
N ASP A 79 14.73 3.72 6.57
CA ASP A 79 15.70 3.19 5.60
C ASP A 79 15.91 4.18 4.43
N ALA A 80 14.87 4.94 4.06
CA ALA A 80 14.93 6.04 3.10
C ALA A 80 15.47 7.35 3.67
N LYS A 81 15.96 7.38 4.92
CA LYS A 81 16.47 8.55 5.66
C LYS A 81 15.44 9.69 5.75
N MET A 82 14.17 9.32 5.90
CA MET A 82 13.05 10.26 5.92
C MET A 82 12.38 10.41 7.28
N ALA A 83 12.57 9.43 8.16
CA ALA A 83 11.99 9.41 9.48
C ALA A 83 13.05 9.07 10.53
N ARG A 84 12.74 9.38 11.77
CA ARG A 84 13.61 9.11 12.92
C ARG A 84 13.75 7.59 13.19
N GLU A 85 14.91 7.19 13.70
CA GLU A 85 15.33 5.79 13.85
C GLU A 85 14.44 4.95 14.78
N GLU A 86 13.65 5.57 15.68
CA GLU A 86 12.77 4.85 16.60
C GLU A 86 11.77 3.96 15.85
N LEU A 87 11.34 4.36 14.64
CA LEU A 87 10.41 3.57 13.82
C LEU A 87 10.96 2.25 13.29
N LYS A 88 12.27 1.97 13.45
CA LYS A 88 12.83 0.62 13.23
C LYS A 88 12.56 -0.35 14.37
N ARG A 89 12.15 0.17 15.53
CA ARG A 89 11.94 -0.63 16.75
C ARG A 89 10.51 -0.57 17.24
N GLN A 90 9.75 0.48 16.91
CA GLN A 90 8.40 0.65 17.41
C GLN A 90 7.40 1.06 16.32
N CYS A 91 6.14 0.70 16.55
CA CYS A 91 5.03 1.14 15.74
C CYS A 91 4.61 2.57 16.15
N PRO A 92 4.42 3.50 15.19
CA PRO A 92 4.01 4.88 15.50
C PRO A 92 2.58 4.98 16.04
N CYS A 93 1.80 3.90 16.00
CA CYS A 93 0.37 3.88 16.29
C CYS A 93 0.01 3.12 17.57
N CYS A 94 0.62 1.95 17.81
CA CYS A 94 0.38 1.18 19.05
C CYS A 94 1.54 1.22 20.05
N THR A 95 2.69 1.82 19.69
CA THR A 95 3.89 1.97 20.53
C THR A 95 4.44 0.68 21.14
N ILE A 96 4.01 -0.49 20.63
CA ILE A 96 4.64 -1.78 20.92
C ILE A 96 6.05 -1.76 20.33
N ASP A 97 7.01 -2.39 21.02
CA ASP A 97 8.41 -2.60 20.59
C ASP A 97 8.51 -3.60 19.42
N GLU A 98 7.74 -3.35 18.38
CA GLU A 98 7.79 -4.03 17.09
C GLU A 98 7.70 -2.98 15.97
N PRO A 99 8.58 -3.02 14.95
CA PRO A 99 8.48 -2.13 13.81
C PRO A 99 7.18 -2.34 13.05
N GLU A 100 6.56 -1.25 12.64
CA GLU A 100 5.37 -1.30 11.82
C GLU A 100 5.64 -2.03 10.49
N SER A 101 4.88 -3.09 10.22
CA SER A 101 4.83 -3.83 8.97
C SER A 101 3.42 -3.82 8.37
N VAL A 102 3.25 -4.32 7.14
CA VAL A 102 1.90 -4.46 6.56
C VAL A 102 1.07 -5.46 7.36
N LEU A 103 1.66 -6.59 7.74
CA LEU A 103 1.01 -7.59 8.60
C LEU A 103 0.59 -6.93 9.92
N HIS A 104 1.49 -6.13 10.49
CA HIS A 104 1.27 -5.47 11.76
C HIS A 104 0.04 -4.58 11.72
N ILE A 105 -0.09 -3.77 10.66
CA ILE A 105 -1.23 -2.89 10.49
C ILE A 105 -2.51 -3.70 10.22
N VAL A 106 -2.44 -4.76 9.42
CA VAL A 106 -3.62 -5.47 8.89
C VAL A 106 -4.20 -6.46 9.89
N TRP A 107 -3.41 -7.04 10.80
CA TRP A 107 -3.85 -8.08 11.73
C TRP A 107 -4.09 -7.60 13.16
N GLU A 108 -5.14 -8.13 13.79
CA GLU A 108 -5.59 -7.73 15.13
C GLU A 108 -4.54 -7.94 16.21
N CYS A 109 -3.92 -9.13 16.21
CA CYS A 109 -2.96 -9.51 17.21
C CYS A 109 -1.67 -8.69 17.16
N GLU A 110 -1.39 -8.04 16.03
CA GLU A 110 -0.13 -7.34 15.83
C GLU A 110 -0.25 -5.85 16.19
N CYS A 111 -1.34 -5.16 15.83
CA CYS A 111 -1.49 -3.74 16.14
C CYS A 111 -2.86 -3.38 16.75
N PRO A 112 -3.02 -3.35 18.09
CA PRO A 112 -4.31 -3.11 18.74
C PRO A 112 -4.92 -1.72 18.43
N ALA A 113 -4.10 -0.76 17.98
CA ALA A 113 -4.53 0.59 17.60
C ALA A 113 -5.60 0.62 16.49
N TRP A 114 -5.74 -0.47 15.72
CA TRP A 114 -6.65 -0.56 14.57
C TRP A 114 -7.79 -1.57 14.74
N ASN A 115 -8.02 -2.09 15.95
CA ASN A 115 -9.06 -3.10 16.19
C ASN A 115 -10.45 -2.62 15.78
N GLU A 116 -10.84 -1.42 16.19
CA GLU A 116 -12.13 -0.83 15.83
C GLU A 116 -12.31 -0.67 14.32
N ASP A 117 -11.25 -0.30 13.60
CA ASP A 117 -11.29 -0.10 12.15
C ASP A 117 -11.43 -1.40 11.38
N ARG A 118 -10.84 -2.48 11.91
CA ARG A 118 -11.05 -3.84 11.38
C ARG A 118 -12.48 -4.29 11.59
N THR A 119 -13.05 -4.08 12.77
CA THR A 119 -14.48 -4.38 13.03
C THR A 119 -15.41 -3.56 12.13
N LYS A 120 -15.08 -2.29 11.86
CA LYS A 120 -15.82 -1.46 10.90
C LYS A 120 -15.72 -2.01 9.48
N ALA A 121 -14.54 -2.44 9.05
CA ALA A 121 -14.35 -3.06 7.73
C ALA A 121 -15.11 -4.39 7.62
N ASP A 122 -15.02 -5.25 8.64
CA ASP A 122 -15.77 -6.52 8.76
C ASP A 122 -17.28 -6.26 8.54
N THR A 123 -17.83 -5.29 9.26
CA THR A 123 -19.25 -4.91 9.17
C THR A 123 -19.61 -4.38 7.78
N THR A 124 -18.74 -3.53 7.19
CA THR A 124 -18.99 -2.90 5.90
C THR A 124 -19.00 -3.90 4.75
N THR A 125 -18.15 -4.93 4.82
CA THR A 125 -18.02 -5.92 3.73
C THR A 125 -18.72 -7.24 4.04
N GLY A 126 -19.39 -7.37 5.19
CA GLY A 126 -20.04 -8.61 5.63
C GLY A 126 -19.09 -9.75 5.98
N VAL A 127 -17.79 -9.46 6.12
CA VAL A 127 -16.76 -10.44 6.48
C VAL A 127 -16.87 -10.76 7.96
N LYS A 128 -16.89 -12.04 8.31
CA LYS A 128 -16.88 -12.45 9.72
C LYS A 128 -15.46 -12.37 10.27
N ARG A 129 -15.32 -11.98 11.54
CA ARG A 129 -14.03 -11.95 12.23
C ARG A 129 -13.25 -13.26 12.11
N VAL A 130 -13.93 -14.39 12.33
CA VAL A 130 -13.33 -15.75 12.20
C VAL A 130 -12.81 -16.01 10.79
N GLU A 131 -13.52 -15.51 9.77
CA GLU A 131 -13.07 -15.62 8.38
C GLU A 131 -11.82 -14.77 8.15
N ARG A 132 -11.77 -13.55 8.65
CA ARG A 132 -10.58 -12.69 8.53
C ARG A 132 -9.37 -13.25 9.28
N GLU A 133 -9.57 -13.78 10.48
CA GLU A 133 -8.48 -14.36 11.29
C GLU A 133 -7.82 -15.55 10.59
N SER A 134 -8.57 -16.31 9.79
CA SER A 134 -7.97 -17.40 8.99
C SER A 134 -7.04 -16.89 7.88
N TRP A 135 -7.26 -15.67 7.35
CA TRP A 135 -6.39 -15.09 6.32
C TRP A 135 -5.00 -14.74 6.87
N ALA A 136 -4.87 -14.44 8.16
CA ALA A 136 -3.59 -14.14 8.79
C ALA A 136 -2.65 -15.35 8.75
N VAL A 137 -3.20 -16.56 8.89
CA VAL A 137 -2.45 -17.83 8.81
C VAL A 137 -1.93 -18.07 7.40
N GLU A 138 -2.68 -17.66 6.37
CA GLU A 138 -2.30 -17.79 4.96
C GLU A 138 -1.26 -16.73 4.52
N GLY A 139 -1.12 -15.64 5.28
CA GLY A 139 -0.22 -14.52 5.00
C GLY A 139 -0.76 -13.50 3.97
N ILE A 140 -0.14 -12.32 3.94
CA ILE A 140 -0.63 -11.18 3.12
C ILE A 140 -0.66 -11.49 1.61
N HIS A 141 0.20 -12.37 1.12
CA HIS A 141 0.24 -12.73 -0.29
C HIS A 141 -1.01 -13.48 -0.73
N VAL A 142 -1.53 -14.37 0.12
CA VAL A 142 -2.76 -15.13 -0.16
C VAL A 142 -4.00 -14.25 0.02
N MET A 143 -3.93 -13.23 0.86
CA MET A 143 -4.96 -12.20 0.94
C MET A 143 -5.12 -11.43 -0.38
N LEU A 144 -4.00 -11.08 -1.03
CA LEU A 144 -3.97 -10.25 -2.23
C LEU A 144 -4.24 -11.03 -3.52
N ASN A 145 -4.03 -12.34 -3.50
CA ASN A 145 -4.23 -13.19 -4.66
C ASN A 145 -4.70 -14.61 -4.29
N PRO A 146 -5.91 -14.77 -3.75
CA PRO A 146 -6.48 -16.11 -3.56
C PRO A 146 -6.83 -16.74 -4.91
N ASN A 147 -6.81 -18.07 -4.98
CA ASN A 147 -7.16 -18.83 -6.19
C ASN A 147 -8.65 -18.70 -6.59
N ASP A 148 -9.48 -18.10 -5.75
CA ASP A 148 -10.93 -17.93 -5.94
C ASP A 148 -11.26 -16.44 -6.14
N ALA A 149 -11.91 -16.12 -7.26
CA ALA A 149 -12.22 -14.74 -7.65
C ALA A 149 -13.16 -14.04 -6.67
N GLN A 150 -14.17 -14.74 -6.13
CA GLN A 150 -15.09 -14.16 -5.16
C GLN A 150 -14.37 -13.83 -3.85
N LYS A 151 -13.50 -14.73 -3.38
CA LYS A 151 -12.66 -14.49 -2.20
C LYS A 151 -11.71 -13.31 -2.45
N LYS A 152 -11.18 -13.18 -3.66
CA LYS A 152 -10.30 -12.06 -4.03
C LYS A 152 -11.02 -10.73 -3.91
N GLU A 153 -12.21 -10.62 -4.49
CA GLU A 153 -13.01 -9.39 -4.40
C GLU A 153 -13.29 -9.01 -2.96
N THR A 154 -13.81 -9.96 -2.16
CA THR A 154 -14.14 -9.73 -0.76
C THR A 154 -12.92 -9.28 0.04
N ARG A 155 -11.78 -9.95 -0.10
CA ARG A 155 -10.54 -9.63 0.62
C ARG A 155 -9.97 -8.27 0.20
N LEU A 156 -9.94 -7.96 -1.10
CA LEU A 156 -9.47 -6.68 -1.62
C LEU A 156 -10.37 -5.52 -1.19
N LEU A 157 -11.69 -5.71 -1.24
CA LEU A 157 -12.66 -4.72 -0.78
C LEU A 157 -12.50 -4.46 0.72
N TRP A 158 -12.40 -5.51 1.53
CA TRP A 158 -12.16 -5.39 2.97
C TRP A 158 -10.88 -4.59 3.25
N LEU A 159 -9.78 -4.89 2.55
CA LEU A 159 -8.52 -4.17 2.73
C LEU A 159 -8.63 -2.70 2.32
N ALA A 160 -9.35 -2.41 1.24
CA ALA A 160 -9.58 -1.04 0.79
C ALA A 160 -10.41 -0.25 1.81
N VAL A 161 -11.49 -0.82 2.34
CA VAL A 161 -12.30 -0.20 3.40
C VAL A 161 -11.46 0.04 4.66
N PHE A 162 -10.73 -0.97 5.11
CA PHE A 162 -9.87 -0.86 6.28
C PHE A 162 -8.81 0.26 6.12
N LEU A 163 -8.06 0.25 5.02
CA LEU A 163 -7.03 1.27 4.74
C LEU A 163 -7.64 2.67 4.55
N GLN A 164 -8.86 2.76 4.00
CA GLN A 164 -9.59 4.02 3.89
C GLN A 164 -9.87 4.62 5.28
N ASN A 165 -10.23 3.79 6.26
CA ASN A 165 -10.57 4.21 7.61
C ASN A 165 -9.36 4.68 8.43
N ILE A 166 -8.19 4.06 8.24
CA ILE A 166 -7.01 4.33 9.07
C ILE A 166 -6.06 5.37 8.49
N GLU A 167 -5.99 5.54 7.16
CA GLU A 167 -4.86 6.21 6.51
C GLU A 167 -4.68 7.67 6.95
N ALA A 168 -5.75 8.40 7.24
CA ALA A 168 -5.66 9.77 7.73
C ALA A 168 -4.99 9.84 9.11
N ARG A 169 -5.47 9.01 10.06
CA ARG A 169 -4.92 8.94 11.42
C ARG A 169 -3.51 8.39 11.43
N ARG A 170 -3.25 7.35 10.63
CA ARG A 170 -1.91 6.78 10.47
C ARG A 170 -0.91 7.82 9.95
N LYS A 171 -1.27 8.60 8.92
CA LYS A 171 -0.42 9.70 8.43
C LYS A 171 -0.14 10.74 9.50
N ALA A 172 -1.14 11.11 10.29
CA ALA A 172 -0.97 12.08 11.38
C ALA A 172 0.03 11.55 12.42
N ARG A 173 -0.08 10.29 12.84
CA ARG A 173 0.87 9.65 13.76
C ARG A 173 2.28 9.56 13.18
N LEU A 174 2.42 9.11 11.94
CA LEU A 174 3.71 9.06 11.25
C LEU A 174 4.37 10.43 11.10
N SER A 175 3.57 11.50 10.91
CA SER A 175 4.11 12.85 10.71
C SER A 175 4.97 13.35 11.87
N LEU A 176 4.72 12.87 13.09
CA LEU A 176 5.48 13.22 14.29
C LEU A 176 6.94 12.73 14.24
N TYR A 177 7.22 11.73 13.41
CA TYR A 177 8.53 11.11 13.26
C TYR A 177 9.24 11.51 11.96
N MET A 178 8.60 12.32 11.11
CA MET A 178 9.20 12.74 9.84
C MET A 178 10.29 13.78 10.08
N LEU A 179 11.39 13.68 9.34
CA LEU A 179 12.46 14.67 9.35
C LEU A 179 12.05 15.89 8.49
N GLN A 180 12.29 17.11 8.98
CA GLN A 180 11.78 18.37 8.41
C GLN A 180 12.23 18.63 6.95
N ASP A 181 13.39 18.09 6.53
CA ASP A 181 13.94 18.27 5.18
C ASP A 181 13.76 17.07 4.24
N SER A 182 12.98 16.06 4.66
CA SER A 182 12.84 14.82 3.89
C SER A 182 11.85 14.96 2.72
N ARG A 183 12.35 14.92 1.48
CA ARG A 183 11.50 14.81 0.28
C ARG A 183 11.10 13.35 0.05
N ARG A 184 9.79 13.07 -0.05
CA ARG A 184 9.26 11.72 -0.36
C ARG A 184 9.67 11.29 -1.76
N GLY A 185 10.81 10.62 -1.86
CA GLY A 185 11.24 9.84 -3.02
C GLY A 185 10.41 8.56 -3.18
N ARG A 186 10.88 7.61 -3.98
CA ARG A 186 10.25 6.29 -4.14
C ARG A 186 10.67 5.39 -2.96
N PRO A 187 9.78 4.53 -2.41
CA PRO A 187 10.18 3.58 -1.37
C PRO A 187 11.34 2.70 -1.81
N VAL A 188 12.34 2.58 -0.93
CA VAL A 188 13.41 1.60 -1.05
C VAL A 188 12.77 0.23 -0.82
N THR A 189 12.85 -0.65 -1.80
CA THR A 189 12.40 -2.02 -1.66
C THR A 189 13.32 -2.74 -0.69
N ASP A 190 12.79 -3.26 0.41
CA ASP A 190 13.51 -4.23 1.24
C ASP A 190 13.97 -5.35 0.32
N GLY A 191 15.28 -5.59 0.25
CA GLY A 191 15.90 -6.57 -0.63
C GLY A 191 15.48 -7.99 -0.27
N VAL A 192 14.28 -8.40 -0.67
CA VAL A 192 13.94 -9.80 -0.86
C VAL A 192 14.45 -10.15 -2.26
N ALA A 193 15.71 -10.59 -2.30
CA ALA A 193 16.18 -11.41 -3.41
C ALA A 193 15.26 -12.63 -3.49
N ILE A 194 14.75 -12.88 -4.70
CA ILE A 194 14.28 -14.21 -5.09
C ILE A 194 15.54 -15.05 -5.34
#